data_AF-A0A1Y5GJR4-F1
#
_entry.id   AF-A0A1Y5GJR4-F1
#
_cell.length_a   1.000
_cell.length_b   1.000
_cell.length_c   1.000
_cell.angle_alpha   90.00
_cell.angle_beta   90.00
_cell.angle_gamma   90.00
#
_symmetry.space_group_name_H-M   'P 1'
#
loop_
_entity.id
_entity.type
_entity.pdbx_description
1 polymer ?
#
loop_
_entity_poly.entity_id
_entity_poly.type
_entity_poly.pdbx_seq_one_letter_code
_entity_poly.pdbx_strand_id
1 'polypeptide(L)'
;MEIKLPLSVEQLQQLNLPLAYFASTTTPPFSVELSADMGGERATWHGSIVRTEAVIEPRTRTVQVVVEVDHPYRVDQQQKVPLVSGLFVNAKINGQIIRDAVTLPRKALRTNNQVWFVDENQQLQIQKVDVISRANGEVILKGITDKTRIITSAVAIPTVGLHVKAINENKVTLISGDMIKQNEQLQPKEFIKPEQQHSRKLKEKSIGKQLSKGRLADGGL
;
A
#
# COMPACT_ATOMS: atom_id res chain seq x y z
N MET A 1 4.59 -18.50 -14.28
CA MET A 1 4.95 -17.12 -14.71
C MET A 1 5.50 -16.39 -13.49
N GLU A 2 6.60 -15.65 -13.65
CA GLU A 2 7.20 -14.87 -12.55
C GLU A 2 6.74 -13.41 -12.56
N ILE A 3 6.42 -12.88 -11.38
CA ILE A 3 6.08 -11.47 -11.17
C ILE A 3 6.99 -10.91 -10.08
N LYS A 4 7.61 -9.76 -10.36
CA LYS A 4 8.45 -9.06 -9.40
C LYS A 4 7.63 -8.03 -8.63
N LEU A 5 7.63 -8.15 -7.31
CA LEU A 5 6.97 -7.25 -6.38
C LEU A 5 8.03 -6.51 -5.55
N PRO A 6 8.08 -5.17 -5.60
CA PRO A 6 8.94 -4.41 -4.72
C PRO A 6 8.33 -4.38 -3.31
N LEU A 7 9.03 -4.93 -2.32
CA LEU A 7 8.64 -4.85 -0.92
C LEU A 7 9.62 -4.01 -0.12
N SER A 8 9.12 -3.19 0.80
CA SER A 8 9.97 -2.46 1.74
C SER A 8 10.58 -3.42 2.78
N VAL A 9 11.70 -3.02 3.39
CA VAL A 9 12.31 -3.79 4.49
C VAL A 9 11.31 -4.00 5.65
N GLU A 10 10.45 -3.02 5.93
CA GLU A 10 9.40 -3.14 6.95
C GLU A 10 8.36 -4.21 6.58
N GLN A 11 7.93 -4.26 5.31
CA GLN A 11 7.00 -5.29 4.84
C GLN A 11 7.62 -6.69 4.91
N LEU A 12 8.90 -6.83 4.55
CA LEU A 12 9.61 -8.10 4.69
C LEU A 12 9.65 -8.57 6.15
N GLN A 13 9.90 -7.67 7.09
CA GLN A 13 9.88 -7.98 8.53
C GLN A 13 8.49 -8.39 9.01
N GLN A 14 7.44 -7.71 8.56
CA GLN A 14 6.05 -8.07 8.88
C GLN A 14 5.67 -9.46 8.34
N LEU A 15 6.17 -9.80 7.15
CA LEU A 15 5.97 -11.11 6.54
C LEU A 15 6.88 -12.19 7.16
N ASN A 16 7.87 -11.81 7.98
CA ASN A 16 8.96 -12.67 8.41
C ASN A 16 9.67 -13.35 7.22
N LEU A 17 9.82 -12.62 6.11
CA LEU A 17 10.41 -13.08 4.87
C LEU A 17 11.91 -12.71 4.84
N PRO A 18 12.84 -13.69 4.74
CA PRO A 18 14.26 -13.40 4.69
C PRO A 18 14.68 -12.59 3.45
N LEU A 19 15.69 -11.73 3.62
CA LEU A 19 16.28 -10.94 2.52
C LEU A 19 16.94 -11.79 1.43
N ALA A 20 17.38 -13.00 1.78
CA ALA A 20 17.97 -13.98 0.88
C ALA A 20 17.18 -15.30 1.00
N TYR A 21 15.92 -15.25 0.60
CA TYR A 21 15.01 -16.37 0.62
C TYR A 21 15.00 -17.06 -0.74
N PHE A 22 15.06 -18.39 -0.71
CA PHE A 22 14.79 -19.26 -1.84
C PHE A 22 13.91 -20.40 -1.36
N ALA A 23 12.81 -20.65 -2.06
CA ALA A 23 11.93 -21.77 -1.76
C ALA A 23 12.67 -23.08 -2.04
N SER A 24 12.82 -23.91 -1.00
CA SER A 24 13.41 -25.26 -1.08
C SER A 24 12.35 -26.36 -0.97
N THR A 25 11.11 -25.98 -0.69
CA THR A 25 9.97 -26.88 -0.48
C THR A 25 9.04 -26.88 -1.68
N THR A 26 8.40 -28.02 -1.96
CA THR A 26 7.38 -28.16 -3.01
C THR A 26 6.15 -27.27 -2.78
N THR A 27 5.94 -26.79 -1.55
CA THR A 27 4.91 -25.81 -1.22
C THR A 27 5.56 -24.65 -0.47
N PRO A 28 5.76 -23.50 -1.13
CA PRO A 28 6.33 -22.33 -0.46
C PRO A 28 5.36 -21.79 0.60
N PRO A 29 5.84 -21.36 1.78
CA PRO A 29 5.00 -20.96 2.90
C PRO A 29 4.29 -19.61 2.69
N PHE A 30 4.72 -18.81 1.71
CA PHE A 30 4.19 -17.47 1.45
C PHE A 30 3.26 -17.48 0.23
N SER A 31 1.97 -17.64 0.48
CA SER A 31 0.94 -17.53 -0.56
C SER A 31 0.64 -16.07 -0.91
N VAL A 32 0.43 -15.83 -2.20
CA VAL A 32 0.13 -14.52 -2.77
C VAL A 32 -1.14 -14.61 -3.60
N GLU A 33 -2.11 -13.77 -3.29
CA GLU A 33 -3.27 -13.53 -4.15
C GLU A 33 -3.00 -12.26 -4.97
N LEU A 34 -3.03 -12.40 -6.29
CA LEU A 34 -2.90 -11.31 -7.24
C LEU A 34 -4.29 -10.97 -7.77
N SER A 35 -4.59 -9.68 -7.93
CA SER A 35 -5.88 -9.24 -8.47
C SER A 35 -5.76 -8.03 -9.37
N ALA A 36 -6.60 -7.95 -10.41
CA ALA A 36 -6.69 -6.80 -11.29
C ALA A 36 -8.14 -6.56 -11.72
N ASP A 37 -8.50 -5.31 -11.93
CA ASP A 37 -9.80 -4.92 -12.45
C ASP A 37 -9.64 -4.61 -13.95
N MET A 38 -10.29 -5.39 -14.83
CA MET A 38 -10.25 -5.19 -16.28
C MET A 38 -11.66 -5.28 -16.87
N GLY A 39 -12.07 -4.24 -17.60
CA GLY A 39 -13.39 -4.20 -18.24
C GLY A 39 -14.57 -4.29 -17.26
N GLY A 40 -14.38 -3.91 -15.99
CA GLY A 40 -15.39 -4.02 -14.93
C GLY A 40 -15.47 -5.39 -14.25
N GLU A 41 -14.69 -6.38 -14.70
CA GLU A 41 -14.56 -7.68 -14.02
C GLU A 41 -13.26 -7.69 -13.18
N ARG A 42 -13.37 -8.20 -11.94
CA ARG A 42 -12.21 -8.43 -11.07
C ARG A 42 -11.67 -9.83 -11.29
N ALA A 43 -10.44 -9.90 -11.77
CA ALA A 43 -9.70 -11.12 -12.02
C ALA A 43 -8.79 -11.46 -10.83
N THR A 44 -8.65 -12.74 -10.48
CA THR A 44 -7.77 -13.17 -9.38
C THR A 44 -6.87 -14.33 -9.79
N TRP A 45 -5.62 -14.31 -9.34
CA TRP A 45 -4.64 -15.37 -9.54
C TRP A 45 -3.96 -15.70 -8.23
N HIS A 46 -3.56 -16.96 -8.08
CA HIS A 46 -2.86 -17.43 -6.90
C HIS A 46 -1.44 -17.77 -7.30
N GLY A 47 -0.50 -17.38 -6.45
CA GLY A 47 0.91 -17.68 -6.60
C GLY A 47 1.59 -17.82 -5.26
N SER A 48 2.90 -18.02 -5.30
CA SER A 48 3.71 -18.18 -4.12
C SER A 48 5.05 -17.48 -4.27
N ILE A 49 5.61 -16.97 -3.17
CA ILE A 49 6.94 -16.36 -3.20
C ILE A 49 7.97 -17.49 -3.32
N VAL A 50 8.73 -17.47 -4.40
CA VAL A 50 9.76 -18.47 -4.69
C VAL A 50 11.17 -17.98 -4.38
N ARG A 51 11.40 -16.66 -4.41
CA ARG A 51 12.69 -16.07 -4.02
C ARG A 51 12.60 -14.59 -3.68
N THR A 52 13.60 -14.11 -2.95
CA THR A 52 13.91 -12.68 -2.81
C THR A 52 15.25 -12.37 -3.48
N GLU A 53 15.30 -11.31 -4.28
CA GLU A 53 16.55 -10.82 -4.86
C GLU A 53 17.29 -10.10 -3.74
N ALA A 54 18.44 -10.63 -3.32
CA ALA A 54 19.21 -10.14 -2.16
C ALA A 54 19.92 -8.79 -2.42
N VAL A 55 19.24 -7.86 -3.07
CA VAL A 55 19.70 -6.52 -3.42
C VAL A 55 18.64 -5.52 -2.97
N ILE A 56 19.05 -4.56 -2.14
CA ILE A 56 18.21 -3.44 -1.74
C ILE A 56 18.43 -2.33 -2.77
N GLU A 57 17.36 -1.91 -3.46
CA GLU A 57 17.40 -0.75 -4.33
C GLU A 57 17.54 0.53 -3.46
N PRO A 58 18.67 1.25 -3.51
CA PRO A 58 18.94 2.34 -2.57
C PRO A 58 17.96 3.51 -2.72
N ARG A 59 17.40 3.73 -3.92
CA ARG A 59 16.49 4.85 -4.18
C ARG A 59 15.13 4.67 -3.51
N THR A 60 14.62 3.45 -3.50
CA THR A 60 13.29 3.12 -2.97
C THR A 60 13.35 2.38 -1.63
N ARG A 61 14.53 1.91 -1.21
CA ARG A 61 14.74 1.02 -0.06
C ARG A 61 13.85 -0.23 -0.10
N THR A 62 13.65 -0.74 -1.31
CA THR A 62 12.86 -1.96 -1.55
C THR A 62 13.74 -3.11 -1.99
N VAL A 63 13.28 -4.31 -1.72
CA VAL A 63 13.83 -5.58 -2.16
C VAL A 63 12.85 -6.17 -3.17
N GLN A 64 13.36 -6.73 -4.26
CA GLN A 64 12.51 -7.39 -5.25
C GLN A 64 12.18 -8.80 -4.78
N VAL A 65 10.90 -9.09 -4.68
CA VAL A 65 10.38 -10.41 -4.33
C VAL A 65 9.74 -11.03 -5.56
N VAL A 66 10.02 -12.30 -5.81
CA VAL A 66 9.53 -12.99 -7.00
C VAL A 66 8.44 -13.97 -6.62
N VAL A 67 7.27 -13.72 -7.20
CA VAL A 67 6.09 -14.55 -7.08
C VAL A 67 5.96 -15.40 -8.32
N GLU A 68 5.84 -16.71 -8.13
CA GLU A 68 5.48 -17.63 -9.20
C GLU A 68 3.98 -17.89 -9.19
N VAL A 69 3.36 -17.75 -10.36
CA VAL A 69 1.95 -18.05 -10.61
C VAL A 69 1.86 -19.35 -11.41
N ASP A 70 1.13 -20.32 -10.86
CA ASP A 70 1.02 -21.69 -11.42
C ASP A 70 0.30 -21.72 -12.77
N HIS A 71 -0.85 -21.05 -12.86
CA HIS A 71 -1.74 -21.11 -14.02
C HIS A 71 -2.11 -19.70 -14.53
N PRO A 72 -1.13 -18.91 -15.00
CA PRO A 72 -1.32 -17.49 -15.33
C PRO A 72 -2.32 -17.28 -16.46
N TYR A 73 -2.36 -18.19 -17.44
CA TYR A 73 -3.21 -18.06 -18.63
C TYR A 73 -4.51 -18.86 -18.53
N ARG A 74 -4.85 -19.43 -17.36
CA ARG A 74 -6.08 -20.20 -17.22
C ARG A 74 -7.28 -19.29 -17.44
N VAL A 75 -8.11 -19.68 -18.39
CA VAL A 75 -9.39 -19.05 -18.67
C VAL A 75 -10.48 -20.10 -18.50
N ASP A 76 -11.42 -19.86 -17.60
CA ASP A 76 -12.54 -20.74 -17.28
C ASP A 76 -13.81 -19.93 -16.97
N GLN A 77 -14.89 -20.59 -16.56
CA GLN A 77 -16.17 -19.91 -16.27
C GLN A 77 -16.07 -18.88 -15.13
N GLN A 78 -15.11 -19.06 -14.21
CA GLN A 78 -14.90 -18.18 -13.06
C GLN A 78 -13.82 -17.12 -13.32
N GLN A 79 -12.82 -17.44 -14.16
CA GLN A 79 -11.71 -16.56 -14.51
C GLN A 79 -11.68 -16.33 -16.01
N LYS A 80 -12.29 -15.26 -16.51
CA LYS A 80 -12.34 -14.96 -17.96
C LYS A 80 -11.10 -14.26 -18.50
N VAL A 81 -10.23 -13.82 -17.60
CA VAL A 81 -9.13 -12.91 -17.90
C VAL A 81 -7.79 -13.60 -17.60
N PRO A 82 -6.93 -13.81 -18.61
CA PRO A 82 -5.59 -14.34 -18.38
C PRO A 82 -4.67 -13.26 -17.80
N LEU A 83 -3.68 -13.70 -17.02
CA LEU A 83 -2.59 -12.87 -16.54
C LEU A 83 -1.60 -12.65 -17.68
N VAL A 84 -1.61 -11.46 -18.25
CA VAL A 84 -0.74 -11.07 -19.36
C VAL A 84 0.39 -10.16 -18.89
N SER A 85 1.53 -10.20 -19.58
CA SER A 85 2.64 -9.30 -19.32
C SER A 85 2.22 -7.84 -19.56
N GLY A 86 2.60 -6.95 -18.64
CA GLY A 86 2.25 -5.53 -18.70
C GLY A 86 0.94 -5.18 -17.97
N LEU A 87 0.20 -6.18 -17.48
CA LEU A 87 -0.95 -5.96 -16.59
C LEU A 87 -0.48 -5.48 -15.22
N PHE A 88 -1.12 -4.42 -14.71
CA PHE A 88 -0.96 -3.99 -13.33
C PHE A 88 -1.84 -4.85 -12.41
N VAL A 89 -1.22 -5.42 -11.38
CA VAL A 89 -1.90 -6.27 -10.39
C VAL A 89 -1.68 -5.72 -8.99
N ASN A 90 -2.67 -5.93 -8.13
CA ASN A 90 -2.55 -5.80 -6.69
C ASN A 90 -2.12 -7.14 -6.12
N ALA A 91 -1.15 -7.14 -5.20
CA ALA A 91 -0.70 -8.34 -4.52
C ALA A 91 -1.10 -8.30 -3.04
N LYS A 92 -1.78 -9.35 -2.59
CA LYS A 92 -2.06 -9.62 -1.19
C LYS A 92 -1.23 -10.82 -0.77
N ILE A 93 -0.26 -10.57 0.11
CA ILE A 93 0.68 -11.59 0.59
C ILE A 93 0.25 -11.96 2.00
N ASN A 94 0.04 -13.25 2.24
CA ASN A 94 -0.31 -13.73 3.58
C ASN A 94 0.95 -13.77 4.45
N GLY A 95 0.96 -12.91 5.49
CA GLY A 95 2.00 -12.88 6.52
C GLY A 95 1.74 -13.88 7.65
N GLN A 96 2.59 -13.85 8.67
CA GLN A 96 2.42 -14.67 9.85
C GLN A 96 1.22 -14.20 10.69
N ILE A 97 0.44 -15.14 11.22
CA ILE A 97 -0.62 -14.84 12.19
C ILE A 97 0.03 -14.36 13.48
N ILE A 98 -0.29 -13.12 13.86
CA ILE A 98 0.17 -12.54 15.12
C ILE A 98 -0.90 -12.76 16.18
N ARG A 99 -0.60 -13.63 17.14
CA ARG A 99 -1.48 -13.87 18.30
C ARG A 99 -1.44 -12.68 19.26
N ASP A 100 -2.54 -12.49 19.97
CA ASP A 100 -2.73 -11.48 21.02
C ASP A 100 -2.51 -10.03 20.54
N ALA A 101 -2.83 -9.79 19.26
CA ALA A 101 -2.77 -8.48 18.65
C ALA A 101 -4.17 -7.93 18.35
N VAL A 102 -4.31 -6.62 18.46
CA VAL A 102 -5.53 -5.89 18.11
C VAL A 102 -5.23 -4.82 17.07
N THR A 103 -6.11 -4.68 16.09
CA THR A 103 -6.07 -3.60 15.11
C THR A 103 -6.90 -2.44 15.61
N LEU A 104 -6.32 -1.27 15.84
CA LEU A 104 -7.06 -0.06 16.22
C LEU A 104 -6.95 1.00 15.12
N PRO A 105 -7.93 1.92 15.02
CA PRO A 105 -7.74 3.14 14.25
C PRO A 105 -6.51 3.91 14.77
N ARG A 106 -5.71 4.49 13.88
CA ARG A 106 -4.47 5.20 14.25
C ARG A 106 -4.65 6.29 15.30
N LYS A 107 -5.83 6.93 15.33
CA LYS A 107 -6.23 7.93 16.34
C LYS A 107 -6.30 7.39 17.78
N ALA A 108 -6.40 6.07 17.96
CA ALA A 108 -6.41 5.43 19.27
C ALA A 108 -5.02 5.39 19.92
N LEU A 109 -3.96 5.37 19.10
CA LEU A 109 -2.57 5.39 19.57
C LEU A 109 -2.13 6.83 19.85
N ARG A 110 -1.60 7.05 21.04
CA ARG A 110 -1.05 8.31 21.51
C ARG A 110 0.47 8.31 21.45
N THR A 111 1.04 9.49 21.67
CA THR A 111 2.48 9.68 21.83
C THR A 111 3.04 8.70 22.87
N ASN A 112 4.29 8.28 22.71
CA ASN A 112 4.97 7.31 23.57
C ASN A 112 4.37 5.89 23.57
N ASN A 113 3.70 5.51 22.48
CA ASN A 113 3.03 4.21 22.31
C ASN A 113 2.06 3.93 23.46
N GLN A 114 1.18 4.88 23.72
CA GLN A 114 0.17 4.75 24.76
C GLN A 114 -1.22 4.63 24.14
N VAL A 115 -2.10 3.89 24.82
CA VAL A 115 -3.52 3.82 24.50
C VAL A 115 -4.29 4.17 25.77
N TRP A 116 -5.39 4.90 25.60
CA TRP A 116 -6.30 5.22 26.70
C TRP A 116 -7.46 4.26 26.66
N PHE A 117 -7.78 3.67 27.81
CA PHE A 117 -8.91 2.78 27.95
C PHE A 117 -9.80 3.19 29.12
N VAL A 118 -11.01 2.63 29.13
CA VAL A 118 -11.99 2.84 30.19
C VAL A 118 -12.10 1.57 31.00
N ASP A 119 -11.85 1.67 32.30
CA ASP A 119 -12.03 0.56 33.23
C ASP A 119 -13.52 0.30 33.56
N GLU A 120 -13.76 -0.63 34.48
CA GLU A 120 -15.11 -1.00 34.93
C GLU A 120 -15.82 0.15 35.67
N ASN A 121 -15.06 1.05 36.29
CA ASN A 121 -15.55 2.21 37.04
C ASN A 121 -15.78 3.44 36.15
N GLN A 122 -15.73 3.29 34.83
CA GLN A 122 -15.83 4.39 33.85
C GLN A 122 -14.71 5.43 33.97
N GLN A 123 -13.54 5.03 34.45
CA GLN A 123 -12.39 5.90 34.60
C GLN A 123 -11.36 5.67 33.48
N LEU A 124 -10.74 6.77 33.06
CA LEU A 124 -9.66 6.78 32.09
C LEU A 124 -8.42 6.16 32.71
N GLN A 125 -7.85 5.20 32.00
CA GLN A 125 -6.57 4.57 32.30
C GLN A 125 -5.63 4.75 31.10
N ILE A 126 -4.33 4.84 31.37
CA ILE A 126 -3.29 5.01 30.35
C ILE A 126 -2.39 3.78 30.39
N GLN A 127 -2.22 3.12 29.24
CA GLN A 127 -1.42 1.91 29.13
C GLN A 127 -0.43 2.02 27.98
N LYS A 128 0.80 1.60 28.24
CA LYS A 128 1.83 1.45 27.21
C LYS A 128 1.57 0.15 26.44
N VAL A 129 1.75 0.20 25.12
CA VAL A 129 1.48 -0.91 24.21
C VAL A 129 2.67 -1.16 23.29
N ASP A 130 2.76 -2.40 22.82
CA ASP A 130 3.79 -2.81 21.86
C ASP A 130 3.23 -2.68 20.45
N VAL A 131 3.65 -1.65 19.72
CA VAL A 131 3.16 -1.41 18.37
C VAL A 131 3.93 -2.24 17.37
N ILE A 132 3.22 -3.09 16.64
CA ILE A 132 3.77 -4.00 15.64
C ILE A 132 3.81 -3.35 14.26
N SER A 133 2.73 -2.68 13.87
CA SER A 133 2.60 -2.08 12.54
C SER A 133 1.74 -0.83 12.56
N ARG A 134 2.01 0.07 11.61
CA ARG A 134 1.24 1.31 11.37
C ARG A 134 1.04 1.45 9.86
N ALA A 135 -0.14 1.10 9.36
CA ALA A 135 -0.44 1.13 7.93
C ALA A 135 -1.91 1.49 7.69
N ASN A 136 -2.21 2.10 6.53
CA ASN A 136 -3.57 2.33 6.03
C ASN A 136 -4.55 3.01 7.02
N GLY A 137 -4.06 3.86 7.91
CA GLY A 137 -4.89 4.54 8.92
C GLY A 137 -5.19 3.70 10.16
N GLU A 138 -4.59 2.52 10.25
CA GLU A 138 -4.71 1.57 11.35
C GLU A 138 -3.36 1.34 12.03
N VAL A 139 -3.43 0.75 13.23
CA VAL A 139 -2.27 0.32 14.01
C VAL A 139 -2.53 -1.08 14.56
N ILE A 140 -1.56 -1.97 14.42
CA ILE A 140 -1.60 -3.30 15.01
C ILE A 140 -0.69 -3.29 16.23
N LEU A 141 -1.20 -3.70 17.39
CA LEU A 141 -0.46 -3.66 18.64
C LEU A 141 -0.81 -4.81 19.59
N LYS A 142 0.10 -5.07 20.52
CA LYS A 142 -0.05 -6.03 21.62
C LYS A 142 -0.14 -5.31 22.96
N GLY A 143 -0.56 -6.08 23.97
CA GLY A 143 -0.70 -5.59 25.33
C GLY A 143 -2.02 -4.88 25.56
N ILE A 144 -3.09 -5.31 24.89
CA ILE A 144 -4.47 -4.96 25.24
C ILE A 144 -5.24 -6.26 25.38
N THR A 145 -6.03 -6.38 26.45
CA THR A 145 -6.88 -7.54 26.69
C THR A 145 -8.18 -7.45 25.92
N ASP A 146 -8.76 -8.62 25.65
CA ASP A 146 -10.06 -8.73 25.01
C ASP A 146 -11.12 -7.89 25.72
N LYS A 147 -12.02 -7.27 24.93
CA LYS A 147 -13.17 -6.47 25.41
C LYS A 147 -12.82 -5.16 26.12
N THR A 148 -11.58 -4.70 26.01
CA THR A 148 -11.16 -3.39 26.53
C THR A 148 -11.80 -2.24 25.72
N ARG A 149 -12.43 -1.28 26.41
CA ARG A 149 -13.01 -0.09 25.78
C ARG A 149 -11.94 0.97 25.56
N ILE A 150 -11.64 1.31 24.31
CA ILE A 150 -10.58 2.25 23.94
C ILE A 150 -11.13 3.64 23.62
N ILE A 151 -10.49 4.68 24.15
CA ILE A 151 -10.85 6.08 23.90
C ILE A 151 -10.15 6.56 22.62
N THR A 152 -10.93 6.82 21.58
CA THR A 152 -10.43 7.28 20.27
C THR A 152 -10.61 8.78 20.01
N SER A 153 -11.35 9.49 20.88
CA SER A 153 -11.58 10.94 20.82
C SER A 153 -10.49 11.71 21.55
N ALA A 154 -10.36 13.01 21.29
CA ALA A 154 -9.49 13.87 22.07
C ALA A 154 -10.04 14.06 23.49
N VAL A 155 -9.16 14.00 24.48
CA VAL A 155 -9.44 14.37 25.88
C VAL A 155 -8.45 15.49 26.21
N ALA A 156 -8.95 16.66 26.61
CA ALA A 156 -8.13 17.86 26.76
C ALA A 156 -7.03 17.69 27.82
N ILE A 157 -7.37 17.09 28.97
CA ILE A 157 -6.46 16.83 30.08
C ILE A 157 -6.64 15.37 30.50
N PRO A 158 -5.95 14.42 29.83
CA PRO A 158 -6.10 12.99 30.10
C PRO A 158 -5.32 12.62 31.37
N THR A 159 -6.01 12.61 32.51
CA THR A 159 -5.45 12.16 33.78
C THR A 159 -6.03 10.80 34.14
N VAL A 160 -5.19 9.91 34.70
CA VAL A 160 -5.66 8.62 35.25
C VAL A 160 -6.75 8.88 36.29
N GLY A 161 -7.85 8.12 36.23
CA GLY A 161 -8.99 8.29 37.14
C GLY A 161 -10.06 9.27 36.64
N LEU A 162 -9.84 9.96 35.52
CA LEU A 162 -10.83 10.87 34.95
C LEU A 162 -12.08 10.09 34.53
N HIS A 163 -13.25 10.49 35.05
CA HIS A 163 -14.51 9.88 34.63
C HIS A 163 -14.83 10.27 33.19
N VAL A 164 -15.13 9.28 32.36
CA VAL A 164 -15.41 9.47 30.94
C VAL A 164 -16.74 8.82 30.56
N LYS A 165 -17.46 9.46 29.65
CA LYS A 165 -18.71 8.94 29.09
C LYS A 165 -18.52 8.61 27.63
N ALA A 166 -18.97 7.44 27.20
CA ALA A 166 -18.95 7.06 25.80
C ALA A 166 -19.87 8.00 25.00
N ILE A 167 -19.31 8.60 23.96
CA ILE A 167 -20.05 9.42 22.99
C ILE A 167 -20.55 8.53 21.83
N ASN A 168 -19.76 7.51 21.47
CA ASN A 168 -20.07 6.51 20.45
C ASN A 168 -19.25 5.23 20.71
N GLU A 169 -19.83 4.06 20.47
CA GLU A 169 -19.21 2.75 20.67
C GLU A 169 -19.07 2.01 19.34
N ASN A 170 -17.85 1.97 18.80
CA ASN A 170 -17.53 1.14 17.65
C ASN A 170 -16.82 -0.13 18.13
N LYS A 171 -17.33 -1.30 17.76
CA LYS A 171 -16.65 -2.58 18.03
C LYS A 171 -15.44 -2.72 17.11
N VAL A 172 -14.30 -3.01 17.72
CA VAL A 172 -13.08 -3.38 17.02
C VAL A 172 -12.92 -4.90 17.11
N THR A 173 -12.57 -5.55 15.99
CA THR A 173 -12.32 -6.98 15.94
C THR A 173 -10.97 -7.31 16.58
N LEU A 174 -11.01 -8.16 17.61
CA LEU A 174 -9.82 -8.81 18.14
C LEU A 174 -9.39 -9.89 17.15
N ILE A 175 -8.13 -9.87 16.74
CA ILE A 175 -7.60 -10.85 15.79
C ILE A 175 -7.21 -12.10 16.58
N SER A 176 -8.20 -12.88 17.00
CA SER A 176 -7.97 -14.25 17.48
C SER A 176 -7.62 -15.12 16.27
N GLY A 177 -6.57 -15.93 16.38
CA GLY A 177 -5.83 -16.53 15.26
C GLY A 177 -6.56 -17.45 14.26
N ASP A 178 -7.89 -17.50 14.27
CA ASP A 178 -8.69 -18.40 13.42
C ASP A 178 -9.58 -17.69 12.38
N MET A 179 -9.66 -16.36 12.34
CA MET A 179 -10.43 -15.68 11.29
C MET A 179 -9.77 -14.40 10.76
N ILE A 180 -9.14 -14.49 9.58
CA ILE A 180 -9.09 -13.36 8.65
C ILE A 180 -9.51 -13.84 7.25
N LYS A 181 -10.81 -13.71 6.96
CA LYS A 181 -11.27 -13.23 5.65
C LYS A 181 -11.58 -11.75 5.84
N GLN A 182 -10.72 -10.83 5.39
CA GLN A 182 -11.13 -9.44 5.24
C GLN A 182 -10.59 -8.79 3.96
N ASN A 183 -11.55 -8.09 3.34
CA ASN A 183 -11.49 -7.20 2.20
C ASN A 183 -10.53 -6.05 2.46
N GLU A 184 -9.65 -5.77 1.49
CA GLU A 184 -8.98 -4.49 1.40
C GLU A 184 -8.98 -4.07 -0.09
N GLN A 185 -9.94 -3.21 -0.44
CA GLN A 185 -9.98 -2.55 -1.75
C GLN A 185 -8.99 -1.38 -1.71
N LEU A 186 -7.85 -1.53 -2.37
CA LEU A 186 -6.94 -0.43 -2.64
C LEU A 186 -7.30 0.17 -4.01
N GLN A 187 -7.76 1.43 -4.00
CA GLN A 187 -8.02 2.20 -5.22
C GLN A 187 -6.69 2.62 -5.88
N PRO A 188 -6.58 2.62 -7.22
CA PRO A 188 -5.37 3.07 -7.91
C PRO A 188 -5.15 4.58 -7.74
N LYS A 189 -3.93 4.99 -7.39
CA LYS A 189 -3.50 6.40 -7.50
C LYS A 189 -3.17 6.71 -8.97
N GLU A 190 -3.85 7.70 -9.53
CA GLU A 190 -3.58 8.25 -10.87
C GLU A 190 -2.12 8.70 -11.01
N PHE A 191 -1.48 8.30 -12.11
CA PHE A 191 -0.13 8.71 -12.48
C PHE A 191 -0.20 9.90 -13.45
N ILE A 192 0.33 11.05 -13.03
CA ILE A 192 0.43 12.28 -13.83
C ILE A 192 1.47 12.05 -14.95
N LYS A 193 1.09 12.32 -16.21
CA LYS A 193 1.95 12.20 -17.39
C LYS A 193 3.10 13.23 -17.36
N PRO A 194 4.33 12.90 -17.81
CA PRO A 194 5.39 13.90 -17.97
C PRO A 194 5.18 14.72 -19.26
N GLU A 195 5.14 16.03 -19.08
CA GLU A 195 5.00 17.05 -20.12
C GLU A 195 6.30 17.21 -20.93
N GLN A 196 6.15 17.29 -22.26
CA GLN A 196 7.21 17.40 -23.25
C GLN A 196 7.93 18.76 -23.15
N GLN A 197 9.15 18.76 -22.62
CA GLN A 197 10.10 19.87 -22.79
C GLN A 197 11.10 19.54 -23.89
N HIS A 198 10.89 20.09 -25.09
CA HIS A 198 11.95 20.57 -25.99
C HIS A 198 11.29 21.26 -27.19
N SER A 199 11.38 22.60 -27.25
CA SER A 199 11.53 23.42 -28.47
C SER A 199 11.20 24.89 -28.19
N ARG A 200 12.09 25.60 -27.50
CA ARG A 200 12.20 27.06 -27.62
C ARG A 200 13.66 27.48 -27.53
N LYS A 201 14.26 27.71 -28.70
CA LYS A 201 15.17 28.83 -28.93
C LYS A 201 15.45 28.97 -30.42
N LEU A 202 14.85 29.98 -31.04
CA LEU A 202 15.48 30.89 -32.00
C LEU A 202 14.41 31.89 -32.48
N LYS A 203 14.31 33.00 -31.74
CA LYS A 203 13.85 34.29 -32.26
C LYS A 203 14.81 35.31 -31.71
N GLU A 204 15.58 35.96 -32.57
CA GLU A 204 15.79 37.41 -32.53
C GLU A 204 16.64 37.89 -33.70
N LYS A 205 16.40 39.16 -34.08
CA LYS A 205 16.94 39.98 -35.18
C LYS A 205 16.33 39.67 -36.56
N SER A 206 15.66 40.60 -37.25
CA SER A 206 15.86 42.05 -37.29
C SER A 206 14.57 42.81 -37.63
N ILE A 207 14.42 43.98 -37.02
CA ILE A 207 13.41 44.99 -37.29
C ILE A 207 13.86 45.86 -38.48
N GLY A 208 12.89 46.22 -39.34
CA GLY A 208 12.87 47.48 -40.09
C GLY A 208 13.42 47.42 -41.52
N LYS A 209 12.59 47.71 -42.53
CA LYS A 209 12.41 49.07 -43.08
C LYS A 209 11.52 49.04 -44.34
N GLN A 210 10.41 49.76 -44.23
CA GLN A 210 9.66 50.49 -45.24
C GLN A 210 10.25 50.70 -46.66
N LEU A 211 9.30 50.69 -47.63
CA LEU A 211 9.14 51.58 -48.80
C LEU A 211 9.70 51.17 -50.18
N SER A 212 8.75 50.83 -51.06
CA SER A 212 8.43 51.52 -52.32
C SER A 212 9.24 51.27 -53.61
N LYS A 213 8.45 51.10 -54.68
CA LYS A 213 8.69 51.36 -56.12
C LYS A 213 9.60 50.41 -56.90
N GLY A 214 9.11 49.99 -58.06
CA GLY A 214 9.97 49.53 -59.15
C GLY A 214 9.31 48.58 -60.15
N ARG A 215 8.36 49.09 -60.94
CA ARG A 215 7.92 48.48 -62.19
C ARG A 215 8.83 48.99 -63.31
N LEU A 216 9.64 48.13 -63.94
CA LEU A 216 10.23 48.24 -65.30
C LEU A 216 10.62 46.79 -65.68
N ALA A 217 10.00 46.12 -66.65
CA ALA A 217 10.05 46.29 -68.11
C ALA A 217 11.42 45.95 -68.74
N ASP A 218 11.32 45.03 -69.72
CA ASP A 218 12.17 44.78 -70.90
C ASP A 218 13.55 44.14 -70.83
N GLY A 219 13.78 43.28 -71.84
CA GLY A 219 15.07 43.13 -72.51
C GLY A 219 15.60 41.70 -72.59
N GLY A 220 15.42 41.07 -73.75
CA GLY A 220 15.84 39.69 -74.02
C GLY A 220 17.31 39.51 -74.40
N LEU A 221 17.63 38.26 -74.71
CA LEU A 221 18.46 37.78 -75.81
C LEU A 221 18.05 36.34 -76.12
#